data_AF-A0A4V2YRZ6-F1
#
_entry.id   AF-A0A4V2YRZ6-F1
#
_cell.length_a   1.000
_cell.length_b   1.000
_cell.length_c   1.000
_cell.angle_alpha   90.00
_cell.angle_beta   90.00
_cell.angle_gamma   90.00
#
_symmetry.space_group_name_H-M   'P 1'
#
loop_
_entity.id
_entity.type
_entity.pdbx_description
1 polymer ?
#
loop_
_entity_poly.entity_id
_entity_poly.type
_entity_poly.pdbx_seq_one_letter_code
_entity_poly.pdbx_strand_id
1 'polypeptide(L)'
;MIEARDTGSPETAREGGGRDFWPDDKPARKVPNRKLLFGGGGAAAVVVIAIAAALVLTGGGDDKAPKGPVLPTAFTPDFSGEGFTKIASRGVDPRPVTEAEALAGDAKTLSSGKYTFKLAASNLATDCKSVTWGARLQGDLAKYGCSQILRGAYVSTDKKYVGQFMIINLSGEQGVQQIQRDLDRATGAGWVKPLNPPGVPPFGTGFSAAYAKTYGHYAVITWVERAGGVQPASLNEMIDVSLVIEKPADFVWGRLDLVSGGKRR
;
A
#
# COMPACT_ATOMS: atom_id res chain seq x y z
N MET A 1 17.77 -58.03 6.55
CA MET A 1 17.93 -58.47 7.94
C MET A 1 19.41 -58.37 8.26
N ILE A 2 19.75 -57.82 9.45
CA ILE A 2 21.09 -57.75 10.07
C ILE A 2 21.97 -56.65 9.45
N GLU A 3 21.99 -55.43 9.99
CA GLU A 3 22.64 -54.92 11.23
C GLU A 3 24.17 -55.01 11.27
N ALA A 4 24.72 -53.92 11.81
CA ALA A 4 26.10 -53.49 11.87
C ALA A 4 27.04 -54.40 12.67
N ARG A 5 28.35 -54.19 12.46
CA ARG A 5 29.40 -54.15 13.49
C ARG A 5 30.71 -53.68 12.83
N ASP A 6 31.27 -52.54 13.22
CA ASP A 6 32.04 -52.29 14.45
C ASP A 6 33.52 -52.60 14.24
N THR A 7 34.37 -51.57 14.41
CA THR A 7 35.74 -51.75 14.88
C THR A 7 36.18 -50.49 15.66
N GLY A 8 36.15 -50.57 16.98
CA GLY A 8 37.39 -50.46 17.76
C GLY A 8 37.76 -49.10 18.38
N SER A 9 37.31 -48.94 19.64
CA SER A 9 37.90 -48.17 20.77
C SER A 9 39.44 -48.34 20.93
N PRO A 10 40.22 -47.51 21.69
CA PRO A 10 39.84 -46.86 22.96
C PRO A 10 40.36 -45.43 23.26
N GLU A 11 39.85 -44.88 24.37
CA GLU A 11 40.25 -43.67 25.12
C GLU A 11 41.75 -43.71 25.54
N THR A 12 42.51 -42.62 25.71
CA THR A 12 42.36 -41.56 26.73
C THR A 12 43.48 -40.50 26.58
N ALA A 13 43.10 -39.25 26.82
CA ALA A 13 43.77 -38.17 27.56
C ALA A 13 45.25 -37.73 27.36
N ARG A 14 45.34 -36.41 27.11
CA ARG A 14 46.13 -35.36 27.81
C ARG A 14 47.46 -34.85 27.23
N GLU A 15 47.44 -33.51 27.14
CA GLU A 15 48.50 -32.53 27.42
C GLU A 15 49.64 -32.28 26.45
N GLY A 16 49.90 -30.98 26.26
CA GLY A 16 51.26 -30.47 26.11
C GLY A 16 51.47 -29.67 24.85
N GLY A 17 51.64 -28.35 25.00
CA GLY A 17 51.78 -27.40 23.90
C GLY A 17 53.13 -27.44 23.19
N GLY A 18 53.16 -26.81 22.01
CA GLY A 18 54.37 -26.71 21.22
C GLY A 18 54.23 -25.90 19.92
N ARG A 19 54.25 -24.57 20.05
CA ARG A 19 54.90 -23.55 19.19
C ARG A 19 54.34 -23.31 17.77
N ASP A 20 53.72 -22.16 17.53
CA ASP A 20 54.32 -20.85 17.19
C ASP A 20 54.57 -20.71 15.67
N PHE A 21 53.61 -20.12 14.98
CA PHE A 21 53.86 -19.39 13.74
C PHE A 21 52.82 -18.30 13.66
N TRP A 22 53.09 -17.12 14.21
CA TRP A 22 52.69 -15.79 13.69
C TRP A 22 53.32 -14.71 14.61
N PRO A 23 53.95 -13.65 14.07
CA PRO A 23 54.63 -12.65 14.88
C PRO A 23 53.65 -11.67 15.53
N ASP A 24 53.91 -11.37 16.80
CA ASP A 24 53.36 -10.23 17.54
C ASP A 24 53.86 -8.91 16.95
N ASP A 25 52.94 -7.95 16.78
CA ASP A 25 53.18 -6.54 17.11
C ASP A 25 51.84 -5.81 17.28
N LYS A 26 51.56 -5.38 18.52
CA LYS A 26 50.50 -4.41 18.85
C LYS A 26 51.11 -3.01 18.92
N PRO A 27 50.30 -1.98 18.68
CA PRO A 27 49.98 -1.13 19.84
C PRO A 27 48.47 -1.07 20.12
N ALA A 28 48.18 -0.91 21.41
CA ALA A 28 46.90 -1.11 22.05
C ALA A 28 45.75 -0.26 21.48
N ARG A 29 44.72 -0.94 20.94
CA ARG A 29 43.40 -0.33 20.72
C ARG A 29 42.63 -0.36 22.05
N LYS A 30 42.43 0.82 22.64
CA LYS A 30 41.56 1.03 23.81
C LYS A 30 40.20 0.38 23.57
N VAL A 31 39.83 -0.55 24.46
CA VAL A 31 38.49 -1.12 24.53
C VAL A 31 37.52 0.02 24.87
N PRO A 32 36.48 0.29 24.07
CA PRO A 32 35.49 1.29 24.44
C PRO A 32 34.68 0.77 25.64
N ASN A 33 34.51 1.68 26.60
CA ASN A 33 33.88 1.46 27.89
C ASN A 33 32.44 0.94 27.72
N ARG A 34 32.11 -0.13 28.44
CA ARG A 34 30.83 -0.86 28.42
C ARG A 34 29.71 -0.11 29.17
N LYS A 35 29.59 1.20 28.92
CA LYS A 35 28.60 2.12 29.53
C LYS A 35 27.77 2.90 28.50
N LEU A 36 27.66 2.42 27.26
CA LEU A 36 26.72 2.93 26.26
C LEU A 36 25.75 1.83 25.84
N LEU A 37 24.94 1.36 26.79
CA LEU A 37 23.79 0.49 26.51
C LEU A 37 22.56 0.96 27.30
N PHE A 38 22.33 2.28 27.40
CA PHE A 38 21.04 2.86 27.82
C PHE A 38 20.85 4.26 27.21
N GLY A 39 21.00 4.36 25.88
CA GLY A 39 20.85 5.63 25.15
C GLY A 39 19.95 5.55 23.91
N GLY A 40 19.26 4.42 23.68
CA GLY A 40 18.45 4.19 22.47
C GLY A 40 16.93 4.14 22.70
N GLY A 41 16.46 3.92 23.93
CA GLY A 41 15.03 3.84 24.23
C GLY A 41 14.35 5.20 24.38
N GLY A 42 15.10 6.22 24.80
CA GLY A 42 14.57 7.57 25.03
C GLY A 42 14.16 8.28 23.75
N ALA A 43 14.95 8.19 22.68
CA ALA A 43 14.65 8.89 21.43
C ALA A 43 13.37 8.36 20.75
N ALA A 44 13.17 7.04 20.73
CA ALA A 44 11.95 6.45 20.18
C ALA A 44 10.71 6.74 21.04
N ALA A 45 10.83 6.64 22.38
CA ALA A 45 9.74 6.99 23.28
C ALA A 45 9.39 8.49 23.23
N VAL A 46 10.39 9.37 23.13
CA VAL A 46 10.18 10.83 23.01
C VAL A 46 9.56 11.20 21.66
N VAL A 47 9.92 10.54 20.56
CA VAL A 47 9.25 10.76 19.27
C VAL A 47 7.79 10.29 19.30
N VAL A 48 7.50 9.13 19.90
CA VAL A 48 6.12 8.63 20.05
C VAL A 48 5.30 9.55 20.97
N ILE A 49 5.89 10.02 22.08
CA ILE A 49 5.26 10.96 23.00
C ILE A 49 5.07 12.34 22.34
N ALA A 50 6.00 12.80 21.50
CA ALA A 50 5.87 14.06 20.77
C ALA A 50 4.76 13.98 19.70
N ILE A 51 4.60 12.85 19.01
CA ILE A 51 3.50 12.61 18.08
C ILE A 51 2.17 12.53 18.84
N ALA A 52 2.12 11.79 19.96
CA ALA A 52 0.92 11.71 20.80
C ALA A 52 0.54 13.07 21.41
N ALA A 53 1.51 13.85 21.90
CA ALA A 53 1.29 15.18 22.45
C ALA A 53 0.87 16.18 21.37
N ALA A 54 1.42 16.10 20.15
CA ALA A 54 0.96 16.91 19.02
C ALA A 54 -0.49 16.59 18.63
N LEU A 55 -0.91 15.31 18.73
CA LEU A 55 -2.28 14.89 18.48
C LEU A 55 -3.25 15.31 19.60
N VAL A 56 -2.80 15.37 20.85
CA VAL A 56 -3.63 15.81 21.99
C VAL A 56 -3.72 17.34 22.09
N LEU A 57 -2.65 18.07 21.75
CA LEU A 57 -2.62 19.55 21.76
C LEU A 57 -3.34 20.18 20.56
N THR A 58 -3.65 19.41 19.53
CA THR A 58 -4.49 19.84 18.38
C THR A 58 -5.95 19.40 18.51
N GLY A 59 -6.29 18.62 19.55
CA GLY A 59 -7.64 18.11 19.82
C GLY A 59 -8.56 19.05 20.63
N GLY A 60 -8.21 20.33 20.75
CA GLY A 60 -8.98 21.33 21.48
C GLY A 60 -9.69 22.30 20.54
N GLY A 61 -10.96 22.01 20.22
CA GLY A 61 -12.00 22.97 19.86
C GLY A 61 -11.68 24.03 18.79
N ASP A 62 -11.91 23.67 17.53
CA ASP A 62 -12.61 24.52 16.56
C ASP A 62 -12.86 23.70 15.28
N ASP A 63 -14.14 23.47 14.97
CA ASP A 63 -14.62 22.81 13.75
C ASP A 63 -14.24 23.62 12.50
N LYS A 64 -12.98 23.52 12.08
CA LYS A 64 -12.53 23.90 10.76
C LYS A 64 -11.94 22.67 10.09
N ALA A 65 -12.78 22.00 9.31
CA ALA A 65 -12.34 21.01 8.35
C ALA A 65 -11.11 21.56 7.58
N PRO A 66 -10.05 20.75 7.37
CA PRO A 66 -8.87 21.22 6.67
C PRO A 66 -9.25 21.82 5.32
N LYS A 67 -8.92 23.10 5.08
CA LYS A 67 -9.17 23.79 3.80
C LYS A 67 -8.21 23.35 2.67
N GLY A 68 -7.39 22.34 2.92
CA GLY A 68 -6.45 21.78 1.97
C GLY A 68 -7.06 20.59 1.20
N PRO A 69 -6.45 20.21 0.07
CA PRO A 69 -6.86 19.01 -0.64
C PRO A 69 -6.65 17.76 0.21
N VAL A 70 -7.59 16.81 0.15
CA VAL A 70 -7.58 15.58 0.95
C VAL A 70 -6.44 14.65 0.51
N LEU A 71 -5.69 14.13 1.49
CA LEU A 71 -4.57 13.20 1.32
C LEU A 71 -4.66 12.04 2.32
N PRO A 72 -4.14 10.85 2.00
CA PRO A 72 -4.04 9.76 2.95
C PRO A 72 -3.08 10.11 4.09
N THR A 73 -3.39 9.61 5.29
CA THR A 73 -2.47 9.72 6.44
C THR A 73 -1.29 8.78 6.25
N ALA A 74 -1.56 7.54 5.86
CA ALA A 74 -0.56 6.52 5.51
C ALA A 74 -0.71 6.10 4.04
N PHE A 75 0.40 5.97 3.33
CA PHE A 75 0.41 5.50 1.95
C PHE A 75 1.44 4.39 1.76
N THR A 76 1.06 3.31 1.08
CA THR A 76 1.93 2.18 0.80
C THR A 76 1.81 1.78 -0.67
N PRO A 77 2.76 2.18 -1.52
CA PRO A 77 2.82 1.73 -2.90
C PRO A 77 3.51 0.36 -3.01
N ASP A 78 2.95 -0.51 -3.83
CA ASP A 78 3.56 -1.72 -4.35
C ASP A 78 3.86 -1.50 -5.83
N PHE A 79 5.14 -1.28 -6.10
CA PHE A 79 5.64 -1.08 -7.45
C PHE A 79 5.76 -2.39 -8.23
N SER A 80 5.67 -3.55 -7.57
CA SER A 80 5.81 -4.84 -8.22
C SER A 80 4.64 -5.07 -9.17
N GLY A 81 4.96 -5.33 -10.44
CA GLY A 81 4.00 -5.74 -11.47
C GLY A 81 3.94 -7.26 -11.62
N GLU A 82 4.32 -8.00 -10.58
CA GLU A 82 4.43 -9.45 -10.64
C GLU A 82 3.08 -10.08 -11.01
N GLY A 83 3.09 -11.05 -11.93
CA GLY A 83 1.88 -11.68 -12.45
C GLY A 83 1.18 -10.91 -13.58
N PHE A 84 1.46 -9.62 -13.80
CA PHE A 84 0.75 -8.79 -14.78
C PHE A 84 1.60 -8.29 -15.96
N THR A 85 2.81 -8.81 -16.13
CA THR A 85 3.75 -8.38 -17.18
C THR A 85 3.19 -8.52 -18.61
N LYS A 86 2.31 -9.50 -18.86
CA LYS A 86 1.65 -9.69 -20.16
C LYS A 86 0.66 -8.57 -20.52
N ILE A 87 0.23 -7.77 -19.54
CA ILE A 87 -0.61 -6.58 -19.74
C ILE A 87 0.11 -5.31 -19.26
N ALA A 88 1.45 -5.31 -19.25
CA ALA A 88 2.27 -4.16 -18.84
C ALA A 88 2.13 -2.94 -19.78
N SER A 89 1.49 -3.09 -20.94
CA SER A 89 1.23 -2.01 -21.89
C SER A 89 -0.22 -2.01 -22.33
N ARG A 90 -0.82 -0.83 -22.44
CA ARG A 90 -2.15 -0.68 -23.03
C ARG A 90 -2.17 -1.11 -24.50
N GLY A 91 -1.02 -1.12 -25.19
CA GLY A 91 -0.94 -1.60 -26.57
C GLY A 91 -1.32 -3.08 -26.73
N VAL A 92 -1.07 -3.91 -25.70
CA VAL A 92 -1.43 -5.34 -25.70
C VAL A 92 -2.77 -5.63 -25.01
N ASP A 93 -3.28 -4.71 -24.19
CA ASP A 93 -4.66 -4.70 -23.68
C ASP A 93 -5.36 -3.37 -24.04
N PRO A 94 -5.78 -3.18 -25.31
CA PRO A 94 -6.25 -1.89 -25.81
C PRO A 94 -7.70 -1.56 -25.45
N ARG A 95 -8.45 -2.52 -24.90
CA ARG A 95 -9.88 -2.35 -24.59
C ARG A 95 -10.03 -1.31 -23.48
N PRO A 96 -10.90 -0.29 -23.64
CA PRO A 96 -11.14 0.68 -22.58
C PRO A 96 -11.74 0.01 -21.34
N VAL A 97 -11.46 0.56 -20.16
CA VAL A 97 -12.08 0.14 -18.90
C VAL A 97 -13.52 0.65 -18.88
N THR A 98 -14.45 -0.15 -18.38
CA THR A 98 -15.85 0.26 -18.20
C THR A 98 -16.29 0.10 -16.75
N GLU A 99 -17.27 0.90 -16.31
CA GLU A 99 -17.86 0.73 -14.98
C GLU A 99 -18.51 -0.64 -14.84
N ALA A 100 -19.13 -1.18 -15.90
CA ALA A 100 -19.77 -2.48 -15.88
C ALA A 100 -18.78 -3.62 -15.62
N GLU A 101 -17.57 -3.51 -16.15
CA GLU A 101 -16.54 -4.52 -15.98
C GLU A 101 -15.94 -4.54 -14.58
N ALA A 102 -15.69 -3.37 -13.99
CA ALA A 102 -14.99 -3.29 -12.71
C ALA A 102 -15.92 -3.12 -11.49
N LEU A 103 -17.11 -2.52 -11.64
CA LEU A 103 -17.96 -2.10 -10.52
C LEU A 103 -19.39 -2.68 -10.54
N ALA A 104 -19.74 -3.53 -11.52
CA ALA A 104 -21.04 -4.21 -11.54
C ALA A 104 -20.97 -5.63 -10.95
N GLY A 105 -22.11 -6.34 -10.97
CA GLY A 105 -22.23 -7.67 -10.40
C GLY A 105 -21.84 -7.70 -8.92
N ASP A 106 -20.98 -8.65 -8.56
CA ASP A 106 -20.49 -8.83 -7.20
C ASP A 106 -19.68 -7.61 -6.71
N ALA A 107 -19.11 -6.81 -7.60
CA ALA A 107 -18.41 -5.58 -7.22
C ALA A 107 -19.34 -4.50 -6.66
N LYS A 108 -20.67 -4.64 -6.77
CA LYS A 108 -21.64 -3.77 -6.08
C LYS A 108 -21.69 -4.04 -4.57
N THR A 109 -21.37 -5.26 -4.14
CA THR A 109 -21.36 -5.66 -2.73
C THR A 109 -20.11 -6.46 -2.40
N LEU A 110 -19.12 -5.82 -1.79
CA LEU A 110 -17.85 -6.44 -1.46
C LEU A 110 -17.94 -7.07 -0.07
N SER A 111 -17.51 -8.32 0.10
CA SER A 111 -17.47 -8.97 1.42
C SER A 111 -16.20 -9.76 1.62
N SER A 112 -15.54 -9.60 2.77
CA SER A 112 -14.43 -10.45 3.20
C SER A 112 -14.33 -10.46 4.72
N GLY A 113 -14.19 -11.65 5.32
CA GLY A 113 -14.22 -11.81 6.77
C GLY A 113 -15.47 -11.18 7.38
N LYS A 114 -15.27 -10.24 8.31
CA LYS A 114 -16.35 -9.51 9.00
C LYS A 114 -16.83 -8.24 8.27
N TYR A 115 -16.18 -7.87 7.16
CA TYR A 115 -16.47 -6.61 6.49
C TYR A 115 -17.35 -6.83 5.26
N THR A 116 -18.43 -6.06 5.16
CA THR A 116 -19.28 -5.98 3.98
C THR A 116 -19.50 -4.53 3.60
N PHE A 117 -19.28 -4.21 2.33
CA PHE A 117 -19.41 -2.89 1.74
C PHE A 117 -20.41 -2.90 0.59
N LYS A 118 -21.09 -1.77 0.39
CA LYS A 118 -21.94 -1.51 -0.78
C LYS A 118 -21.38 -0.34 -1.57
N LEU A 119 -21.41 -0.46 -2.90
CA LEU A 119 -21.07 0.65 -3.80
C LEU A 119 -22.12 1.75 -3.64
N ALA A 120 -21.68 2.94 -3.26
CA ALA A 120 -22.53 4.10 -3.07
C ALA A 120 -22.51 5.08 -4.24
N ALA A 121 -21.36 5.19 -4.93
CA ALA A 121 -21.23 5.96 -6.15
C ALA A 121 -20.05 5.48 -6.98
N SER A 122 -20.12 5.71 -8.29
CA SER A 122 -19.01 5.51 -9.21
C SER A 122 -18.83 6.72 -10.12
N ASN A 123 -17.65 6.82 -10.70
CA ASN A 123 -17.35 7.78 -11.75
C ASN A 123 -16.22 7.26 -12.64
N LEU A 124 -16.46 7.22 -13.95
CA LEU A 124 -15.45 7.03 -14.98
C LEU A 124 -15.14 8.37 -15.67
N ALA A 125 -13.91 8.85 -15.56
CA ALA A 125 -13.45 10.07 -16.21
C ALA A 125 -12.43 9.77 -17.30
N THR A 126 -12.64 10.33 -18.49
CA THR A 126 -11.67 10.30 -19.60
C THR A 126 -10.73 11.50 -19.58
N ASP A 127 -11.16 12.63 -19.00
CA ASP A 127 -10.26 13.71 -18.62
C ASP A 127 -9.69 13.43 -17.22
N CYS A 128 -8.51 12.82 -17.16
CA CYS A 128 -7.83 12.48 -15.90
C CYS A 128 -7.57 13.72 -15.02
N LYS A 129 -7.45 14.92 -15.61
CA LYS A 129 -7.22 16.17 -14.88
C LYS A 129 -8.44 16.59 -14.08
N SER A 130 -9.65 16.35 -14.59
CA SER A 130 -10.91 16.73 -13.95
C SER A 130 -11.08 16.09 -12.55
N VAL A 131 -10.56 14.88 -12.37
CA VAL A 131 -10.72 14.08 -11.14
C VAL A 131 -9.46 14.01 -10.29
N THR A 132 -8.44 14.79 -10.61
CA THR A 132 -7.18 14.88 -9.85
C THR A 132 -6.88 16.32 -9.49
N TRP A 133 -5.95 16.53 -8.59
CA TRP A 133 -5.40 17.85 -8.26
C TRP A 133 -3.88 17.75 -8.13
N GLY A 134 -3.20 18.89 -8.21
CA GLY A 134 -1.74 18.98 -8.16
C GLY A 134 -1.13 19.00 -9.57
N ALA A 135 -0.42 20.08 -9.89
CA ALA A 135 0.09 20.33 -11.25
C ALA A 135 1.13 19.28 -11.67
N ARG A 136 1.94 18.79 -10.73
CA ARG A 136 2.97 17.78 -11.01
C ARG A 136 2.33 16.43 -11.37
N LEU A 137 1.39 15.95 -10.54
CA LEU A 137 0.64 14.72 -10.85
C LEU A 137 -0.10 14.84 -12.19
N GLN A 138 -0.77 15.97 -12.44
CA GLN A 138 -1.51 16.17 -13.70
C GLN A 138 -0.57 16.20 -14.92
N GLY A 139 0.62 16.77 -14.78
CA GLY A 139 1.66 16.75 -15.82
C GLY A 139 2.16 15.33 -16.10
N ASP A 140 2.46 14.56 -15.06
CA ASP A 140 2.91 13.17 -15.22
C ASP A 140 1.78 12.27 -15.76
N LEU A 141 0.52 12.45 -15.36
CA LEU A 141 -0.62 11.74 -15.95
C LEU A 141 -0.73 11.98 -17.46
N ALA A 142 -0.54 13.22 -17.92
CA ALA A 142 -0.53 13.53 -19.35
C ALA A 142 0.68 12.89 -20.05
N LYS A 143 1.88 13.02 -19.47
CA LYS A 143 3.13 12.47 -19.99
C LYS A 143 3.08 10.95 -20.15
N TYR A 144 2.51 10.23 -19.18
CA TYR A 144 2.39 8.78 -19.20
C TYR A 144 1.07 8.28 -19.81
N GLY A 145 0.37 9.16 -20.54
CA GLY A 145 -0.75 8.79 -21.38
C GLY A 145 -1.94 8.22 -20.62
N CYS A 146 -2.31 8.84 -19.50
CA CYS A 146 -3.56 8.53 -18.79
C CYS A 146 -4.74 8.67 -19.75
N SER A 147 -5.50 7.59 -19.92
CA SER A 147 -6.70 7.57 -20.77
C SER A 147 -7.99 7.61 -19.96
N GLN A 148 -7.99 6.99 -18.78
CA GLN A 148 -9.18 6.85 -17.94
C GLN A 148 -8.78 6.79 -16.47
N ILE A 149 -9.60 7.44 -15.62
CA ILE A 149 -9.60 7.19 -14.17
C ILE A 149 -11.00 6.70 -13.79
N LEU A 150 -11.08 5.47 -13.30
CA LEU A 150 -12.30 4.93 -12.69
C LEU A 150 -12.22 5.13 -11.17
N ARG A 151 -13.32 5.55 -10.56
CA ARG A 151 -13.45 5.71 -9.10
C ARG A 151 -14.75 5.05 -8.63
N GLY A 152 -14.70 4.36 -7.50
CA GLY A 152 -15.86 3.82 -6.78
C GLY A 152 -15.78 4.18 -5.30
N ALA A 153 -16.86 4.71 -4.75
CA ALA A 153 -17.02 4.92 -3.30
C ALA A 153 -17.87 3.82 -2.70
N TYR A 154 -17.38 3.25 -1.61
CA TYR A 154 -17.98 2.16 -0.87
C TYR A 154 -18.24 2.57 0.58
N VAL A 155 -19.34 2.07 1.14
CA VAL A 155 -19.69 2.26 2.55
C VAL A 155 -19.97 0.91 3.19
N SER A 156 -19.45 0.68 4.40
CA SER A 156 -19.73 -0.55 5.12
C SER A 156 -21.20 -0.62 5.52
N THR A 157 -21.74 -1.84 5.67
CA THR A 157 -23.14 -2.04 6.07
C THR A 157 -23.46 -1.46 7.44
N ASP A 158 -22.49 -1.47 8.36
CA ASP A 158 -22.56 -0.84 9.68
C ASP A 158 -22.21 0.67 9.68
N LYS A 159 -21.89 1.22 8.49
CA LYS A 159 -21.49 2.62 8.27
C LYS A 159 -20.26 3.08 9.06
N LYS A 160 -19.48 2.16 9.62
CA LYS A 160 -18.25 2.49 10.37
C LYS A 160 -17.05 2.73 9.47
N TYR A 161 -17.12 2.32 8.20
CA TYR A 161 -16.02 2.45 7.25
C TYR A 161 -16.52 3.00 5.92
N VAL A 162 -15.64 3.76 5.29
CA VAL A 162 -15.79 4.25 3.93
C VAL A 162 -14.53 3.92 3.16
N GLY A 163 -14.69 3.54 1.90
CA GLY A 163 -13.60 3.08 1.04
C GLY A 163 -13.70 3.70 -0.33
N GLN A 164 -12.55 3.99 -0.92
CA GLN A 164 -12.40 4.46 -2.29
C GLN A 164 -11.61 3.40 -3.05
N PHE A 165 -12.17 2.94 -4.15
CA PHE A 165 -11.48 2.15 -5.15
C PHE A 165 -11.18 3.03 -6.35
N MET A 166 -9.96 3.00 -6.87
CA MET A 166 -9.57 3.80 -8.03
C MET A 166 -8.68 3.00 -8.96
N ILE A 167 -8.85 3.20 -10.26
CA ILE A 167 -7.98 2.69 -11.31
C ILE A 167 -7.52 3.85 -12.17
N ILE A 168 -6.22 3.94 -12.44
CA ILE A 168 -5.64 4.85 -13.42
C ILE A 168 -5.13 4.01 -14.59
N ASN A 169 -5.75 4.16 -15.75
CA ASN A 169 -5.35 3.49 -16.98
C ASN A 169 -4.28 4.33 -17.70
N LEU A 170 -3.03 3.83 -17.73
CA LEU A 170 -1.87 4.51 -18.29
C LEU A 170 -1.37 3.82 -19.56
N SER A 171 -0.42 4.42 -20.27
CA SER A 171 0.12 3.80 -21.49
C SER A 171 0.90 2.51 -21.19
N GLY A 172 1.55 2.45 -20.03
CA GLY A 172 2.32 1.29 -19.59
C GLY A 172 2.77 1.36 -18.14
N GLU A 173 3.36 0.26 -17.69
CA GLU A 173 3.78 0.01 -16.30
C GLU A 173 4.76 1.06 -15.76
N GLN A 174 5.68 1.54 -16.59
CA GLN A 174 6.60 2.62 -16.17
C GLN A 174 5.83 3.87 -15.70
N GLY A 175 4.73 4.19 -16.40
CA GLY A 175 3.84 5.26 -16.00
C GLY A 175 3.17 4.98 -14.67
N VAL A 176 2.66 3.75 -14.48
CA VAL A 176 2.05 3.32 -13.21
C VAL A 176 3.00 3.54 -12.04
N GLN A 177 4.23 3.05 -12.17
CA GLN A 177 5.24 3.19 -11.11
C GLN A 177 5.58 4.66 -10.83
N GLN A 178 5.63 5.51 -11.86
CA GLN A 178 5.87 6.95 -11.67
C GLN A 178 4.70 7.63 -10.96
N ILE A 179 3.47 7.37 -11.39
CA ILE A 179 2.28 7.92 -10.75
C ILE A 179 2.20 7.48 -9.29
N GLN A 180 2.50 6.22 -8.97
CA GLN A 180 2.56 5.75 -7.59
C GLN A 180 3.60 6.51 -6.75
N ARG A 181 4.75 6.90 -7.31
CA ARG A 181 5.72 7.76 -6.61
C ARG A 181 5.17 9.16 -6.38
N ASP A 182 4.48 9.74 -7.36
CA ASP A 182 3.89 11.08 -7.26
C ASP A 182 2.79 11.16 -6.22
N LEU A 183 2.08 10.05 -6.03
CA LEU A 183 1.04 9.94 -5.03
C LEU A 183 1.62 10.10 -3.60
N ASP A 184 2.87 9.69 -3.32
CA ASP A 184 3.43 9.90 -1.98
C ASP A 184 3.31 11.36 -1.52
N ARG A 185 2.62 11.56 -0.40
CA ARG A 185 2.33 12.88 0.18
C ARG A 185 3.59 13.71 0.41
N ALA A 186 4.74 13.07 0.65
CA ALA A 186 6.02 13.74 0.85
C ALA A 186 6.50 14.48 -0.41
N THR A 187 6.03 14.08 -1.60
CA THR A 187 6.37 14.74 -2.86
C THR A 187 5.56 16.00 -3.13
N GLY A 188 4.39 16.15 -2.49
CA GLY A 188 3.45 17.24 -2.75
C GLY A 188 2.95 17.30 -4.20
N ALA A 189 3.03 16.21 -4.99
CA ALA A 189 2.77 16.27 -6.42
C ALA A 189 1.29 16.41 -6.78
N GLY A 190 0.40 15.87 -5.96
CA GLY A 190 -1.03 15.81 -6.21
C GLY A 190 -1.68 14.53 -5.70
N TRP A 191 -2.99 14.42 -5.88
CA TRP A 191 -3.73 13.19 -5.57
C TRP A 191 -5.01 13.06 -6.39
N VAL A 192 -5.62 11.89 -6.34
CA VAL A 192 -6.94 11.63 -6.95
C VAL A 192 -8.04 12.12 -6.01
N LYS A 193 -9.02 12.87 -6.53
CA LYS A 193 -10.14 13.38 -5.72
C LYS A 193 -11.01 12.20 -5.25
N PRO A 194 -11.33 12.08 -3.95
CA PRO A 194 -12.26 11.06 -3.48
C PRO A 194 -13.70 11.38 -3.94
N LEU A 195 -14.57 10.37 -3.95
CA LEU A 195 -16.00 10.54 -4.13
C LEU A 195 -16.69 10.67 -2.76
N ASN A 196 -17.54 11.68 -2.63
CA ASN A 196 -18.33 11.98 -1.43
C ASN A 196 -19.82 12.04 -1.80
N PRO A 197 -20.48 10.90 -2.05
CA PRO A 197 -21.89 10.88 -2.40
C PRO A 197 -22.80 11.27 -1.22
N PRO A 198 -23.98 11.83 -1.50
CA PRO A 198 -24.94 12.18 -0.44
C PRO A 198 -25.40 10.94 0.33
N GLY A 199 -25.62 11.09 1.64
CA GLY A 199 -26.12 10.02 2.51
C GLY A 199 -25.07 9.00 2.96
N VAL A 200 -23.81 9.17 2.54
CA VAL A 200 -22.64 8.40 3.02
C VAL A 200 -21.83 9.27 3.97
N PRO A 201 -21.22 8.70 5.04
CA PRO A 201 -20.30 9.46 5.87
C PRO A 201 -19.20 10.12 5.02
N PRO A 202 -18.83 11.38 5.30
CA PRO A 202 -17.82 12.08 4.52
C PRO A 202 -16.47 11.37 4.62
N PHE A 203 -15.78 11.30 3.49
CA PHE A 203 -14.44 10.76 3.34
C PHE A 203 -13.42 11.90 3.35
N GLY A 204 -12.28 11.69 4.01
CA GLY A 204 -11.21 12.67 4.15
C GLY A 204 -11.29 13.50 5.43
N THR A 205 -11.98 13.01 6.45
CA THR A 205 -12.23 13.74 7.70
C THR A 205 -11.23 13.44 8.81
N GLY A 206 -10.43 12.38 8.67
CA GLY A 206 -9.38 12.07 9.63
C GLY A 206 -8.40 11.01 9.14
N PHE A 207 -8.07 10.07 10.02
CA PHE A 207 -7.07 9.05 9.69
C PHE A 207 -7.55 8.17 8.54
N SER A 208 -6.74 8.07 7.50
CA SER A 208 -7.00 7.24 6.34
C SER A 208 -5.73 6.60 5.81
N ALA A 209 -5.85 5.39 5.24
CA ALA A 209 -4.74 4.63 4.70
C ALA A 209 -5.00 4.29 3.24
N ALA A 210 -4.03 4.56 2.37
CA ALA A 210 -4.08 4.24 0.96
C ALA A 210 -3.02 3.20 0.58
N TYR A 211 -3.39 2.28 -0.29
CA TYR A 211 -2.53 1.24 -0.83
C TYR A 211 -2.63 1.30 -2.34
N ALA A 212 -1.48 1.37 -3.01
CA ALA A 212 -1.42 1.34 -4.47
C ALA A 212 -0.68 0.10 -4.93
N LYS A 213 -1.08 -0.44 -6.08
CA LYS A 213 -0.48 -1.63 -6.69
C LYS A 213 -0.34 -1.47 -8.18
N THR A 214 0.74 -2.03 -8.72
CA THR A 214 0.99 -2.11 -10.16
C THR A 214 0.31 -3.34 -10.75
N TYR A 215 -0.72 -3.12 -11.55
CA TYR A 215 -1.41 -4.16 -12.32
C TYR A 215 -1.14 -3.97 -13.81
N GLY A 216 0.08 -4.28 -14.23
CA GLY A 216 0.55 -3.99 -15.59
C GLY A 216 0.48 -2.49 -15.89
N HIS A 217 -0.29 -2.08 -16.90
CA HIS A 217 -0.51 -0.66 -17.24
C HIS A 217 -1.59 0.05 -16.39
N TYR A 218 -2.16 -0.62 -15.39
CA TYR A 218 -3.12 -0.05 -14.45
C TYR A 218 -2.46 0.26 -13.10
N ALA A 219 -2.65 1.48 -12.58
CA ALA A 219 -2.42 1.77 -11.18
C ALA A 219 -3.74 1.55 -10.42
N VAL A 220 -3.78 0.53 -9.56
CA VAL A 220 -4.95 0.26 -8.69
C VAL A 220 -4.67 0.87 -7.34
N ILE A 221 -5.62 1.64 -6.82
CA ILE A 221 -5.50 2.33 -5.53
C ILE A 221 -6.74 2.01 -4.70
N THR A 222 -6.51 1.56 -3.48
CA THR A 222 -7.53 1.49 -2.43
C THR A 222 -7.22 2.55 -1.38
N TRP A 223 -8.24 3.26 -0.90
CA TRP A 223 -8.07 4.28 0.12
C TRP A 223 -9.23 4.23 1.10
N VAL A 224 -8.92 3.93 2.35
CA VAL A 224 -9.90 3.55 3.36
C VAL A 224 -9.81 4.45 4.58
N GLU A 225 -10.95 4.66 5.23
CA GLU A 225 -11.10 5.52 6.40
C GLU A 225 -12.22 4.96 7.30
N ARG A 226 -12.04 5.07 8.61
CA ARG A 226 -13.18 4.94 9.53
C ARG A 226 -14.06 6.17 9.40
N ALA A 227 -15.35 5.96 9.24
CA ALA A 227 -16.33 7.02 9.12
C ALA A 227 -16.17 8.06 10.25
N GLY A 228 -16.18 9.35 9.88
CA GLY A 228 -15.97 10.45 10.81
C GLY A 228 -14.50 10.66 11.23
N GLY A 229 -13.54 10.05 10.53
CA GLY A 229 -12.11 10.29 10.75
C GLY A 229 -11.53 9.64 12.01
N VAL A 230 -12.28 8.70 12.61
CA VAL A 230 -11.90 8.01 13.85
C VAL A 230 -10.58 7.25 13.67
N GLN A 231 -9.69 7.32 14.65
CA GLN A 231 -8.45 6.53 14.60
C GLN A 231 -8.76 5.02 14.55
N PRO A 232 -8.10 4.26 13.66
CA PRO A 232 -8.28 2.81 13.63
C PRO A 232 -7.68 2.17 14.88
N ALA A 233 -8.15 0.98 15.24
CA ALA A 233 -7.56 0.24 16.36
C ALA A 233 -6.11 -0.17 16.08
N SER A 234 -5.78 -0.37 14.80
CA SER A 234 -4.41 -0.63 14.31
C SER A 234 -4.31 -0.38 12.81
N LEU A 235 -3.09 -0.31 12.26
CA LEU A 235 -2.89 -0.29 10.81
C LEU A 235 -3.36 -1.60 10.14
N ASN A 236 -3.27 -2.73 10.83
CA ASN A 236 -3.75 -4.01 10.30
C ASN A 236 -5.26 -3.99 10.02
N GLU A 237 -6.02 -3.27 10.85
CA GLU A 237 -7.45 -3.06 10.58
C GLU A 237 -7.67 -2.38 9.22
N MET A 238 -6.84 -1.38 8.89
CA MET A 238 -6.95 -0.66 7.63
C MET A 238 -6.51 -1.51 6.43
N ILE A 239 -5.52 -2.38 6.63
CA ILE A 239 -5.11 -3.40 5.63
C ILE A 239 -6.28 -4.37 5.37
N ASP A 240 -6.90 -4.91 6.40
CA ASP A 240 -8.01 -5.86 6.22
C ASP A 240 -9.18 -5.22 5.45
N VAL A 241 -9.48 -3.95 5.75
CA VAL A 241 -10.53 -3.19 5.05
C VAL A 241 -10.12 -2.90 3.60
N SER A 242 -8.87 -2.49 3.36
CA SER A 242 -8.39 -2.17 2.01
C SER A 242 -8.41 -3.39 1.08
N LEU A 243 -8.09 -4.58 1.58
CA LEU A 243 -8.19 -5.84 0.82
C LEU A 243 -9.62 -6.13 0.35
N VAL A 244 -10.64 -5.73 1.11
CA VAL A 244 -12.04 -5.85 0.67
C VAL A 244 -12.34 -4.87 -0.44
N ILE A 245 -11.87 -3.62 -0.30
CA ILE A 245 -12.05 -2.55 -1.30
C ILE A 245 -11.23 -2.79 -2.57
N GLU A 246 -10.20 -3.64 -2.52
CA GLU A 246 -9.39 -4.02 -3.68
C GLU A 246 -10.11 -4.98 -4.62
N LYS A 247 -11.10 -5.76 -4.14
CA LYS A 247 -11.82 -6.77 -4.93
C LYS A 247 -12.29 -6.35 -6.34
N PRO A 248 -12.78 -5.11 -6.57
CA PRO A 248 -13.10 -4.65 -7.92
C PRO A 248 -11.94 -4.76 -8.93
N ALA A 249 -10.67 -4.85 -8.48
CA ALA A 249 -9.50 -5.10 -9.32
C ALA A 249 -9.50 -6.50 -9.97
N ASP A 250 -10.39 -7.41 -9.56
CA ASP A 250 -10.46 -8.76 -10.13
C ASP A 250 -10.69 -8.77 -11.64
N PHE A 251 -11.29 -7.71 -12.20
CA PHE A 251 -11.42 -7.56 -13.65
C PHE A 251 -10.07 -7.59 -14.39
N VAL A 252 -8.97 -7.16 -13.74
CA VAL A 252 -7.64 -7.16 -14.36
C VAL A 252 -7.14 -8.59 -14.59
N TRP A 253 -7.51 -9.56 -13.75
CA TRP A 253 -7.24 -10.96 -14.03
C TRP A 253 -7.97 -11.42 -15.29
N GLY A 254 -9.22 -10.99 -15.47
CA GLY A 254 -9.96 -11.20 -16.73
C GLY A 254 -9.25 -10.57 -17.93
N ARG A 255 -8.64 -9.39 -17.76
CA ARG A 255 -7.79 -8.77 -18.81
C ARG A 255 -6.58 -9.63 -19.15
N LEU A 256 -5.88 -10.12 -18.14
CA LEU A 256 -4.70 -10.96 -18.28
C LEU A 256 -5.01 -12.30 -18.97
N ASP A 257 -6.14 -12.93 -18.63
CA ASP A 257 -6.58 -14.19 -19.21
C ASP A 257 -6.92 -14.04 -20.70
N LEU A 258 -7.59 -12.95 -21.06
CA LEU A 258 -7.93 -12.63 -22.45
C LEU A 258 -6.68 -12.44 -23.31
N VAL A 259 -5.68 -11.70 -22.82
CA VAL A 259 -4.41 -11.49 -23.53
C VAL A 259 -3.56 -12.77 -23.57
N SER A 260 -3.68 -13.63 -22.56
CA SER A 260 -2.96 -14.91 -22.51
C SER A 260 -3.55 -16.01 -23.41
N GLY A 261 -4.56 -15.70 -24.23
CA GLY A 261 -5.19 -16.66 -25.15
C GLY A 261 -6.11 -17.66 -24.46
N GLY A 262 -6.79 -17.22 -23.39
CA GLY A 262 -7.59 -18.02 -22.45
C GLY A 262 -8.09 -19.37 -22.98
N LYS A 263 -7.54 -20.46 -22.46
CA LYS A 263 -8.26 -21.74 -22.47
C LYS A 263 -9.46 -21.56 -21.55
N ARG A 264 -10.66 -21.40 -22.13
CA ARG A 264 -11.92 -21.64 -21.42
C ARG A 264 -11.79 -22.99 -20.70
N ARG A 265 -11.74 -22.96 -19.37
CA ARG A 265 -12.02 -24.16 -18.56
C ARG A 265 -13.53 -24.29 -18.44
#